data_AF-A0A497JGW5-F1
#
_entry.id   AF-A0A497JGW5-F1
#
_cell.length_a   1.000
_cell.length_b   1.000
_cell.length_c   1.000
_cell.angle_alpha   90.00
_cell.angle_beta   90.00
_cell.angle_gamma   90.00
#
_symmetry.space_group_name_H-M   'P 1'
#
loop_
_entity.id
_entity.type
_entity.pdbx_description
1 polymer ?
#
loop_
_entity_poly.entity_id
_entity_poly.type
_entity_poly.pdbx_seq_one_letter_code
_entity_poly.pdbx_strand_id
1 'polypeptide(L)'
;MSKAIGVDLGGTKTIVVLIDEYGRILKKKKYSTPQTKREILEMLVKGIKEVKGREKVVGIGLGLAGFLDSERGIMRFSPNIPAINNTNFKAFLKKHFKEKLFFENDANAFALAEYAAGYKKQYKNIVGITLGTGIGGGIIVDGVLLKGKGCAAELGHMIVDYSSGKRCDCGNIGCFEELADGKALLRTAHKLGLNVQNNIELAELAKKGNKKAVRAVKEIAEYLAIGLVNIINIFDPDAIVIGGGLANIDLLLNEAKRRLKKYRKVRADTKILKAKLGDDAPAIGAALLALEDFLRMRKTPDIAVDAIIEYYEGKEFKGIVLVERKFEPKGWALPGGLVEYNETLEKAVQREALEETGLRIKAIKQFRAYSDPKRDTRGHTISVVFTAKATGNLNAGSDAASAKVFDPKKLPKKLCFDHKRIISDWLKERKKLQR
;
A
#
# COMPACT_ATOMS: atom_id res chain seq x y z
N MET A 1 -12.45 15.01 15.96
CA MET A 1 -11.69 13.75 16.06
C MET A 1 -12.39 12.68 15.24
N SER A 2 -11.72 12.20 14.21
CA SER A 2 -12.20 11.08 13.39
C SER A 2 -12.05 9.78 14.16
N LYS A 3 -13.06 8.90 14.07
CA LYS A 3 -13.05 7.57 14.69
C LYS A 3 -13.19 6.50 13.64
N ALA A 4 -12.55 5.36 13.84
CA ALA A 4 -12.61 4.22 12.93
C ALA A 4 -12.74 2.92 13.70
N ILE A 5 -13.35 1.91 13.07
CA ILE A 5 -13.44 0.56 13.63
C ILE A 5 -12.45 -0.33 12.92
N GLY A 6 -11.79 -1.19 13.68
CA GLY A 6 -10.85 -2.18 13.18
C GLY A 6 -11.19 -3.55 13.69
N VAL A 7 -11.01 -4.55 12.83
CA VAL A 7 -11.18 -5.95 13.16
C VAL A 7 -9.90 -6.69 12.82
N ASP A 8 -9.42 -7.51 13.75
CA ASP A 8 -8.43 -8.56 13.49
C ASP A 8 -9.16 -9.91 13.55
N LEU A 9 -9.27 -10.59 12.41
CA LEU A 9 -9.87 -11.93 12.31
C LEU A 9 -8.78 -12.99 12.25
N GLY A 10 -8.36 -13.46 13.43
CA GLY A 10 -7.41 -14.56 13.59
C GLY A 10 -8.07 -15.93 13.75
N GLY A 11 -7.29 -17.00 13.60
CA GLY A 11 -7.80 -18.39 13.63
C GLY A 11 -8.49 -18.81 14.91
N THR A 12 -8.05 -18.30 16.05
CA THR A 12 -8.56 -18.64 17.38
C THR A 12 -9.28 -17.48 18.07
N LYS A 13 -8.84 -16.25 17.80
CA LYS A 13 -9.33 -15.03 18.42
C LYS A 13 -9.68 -14.00 17.36
N THR A 14 -10.77 -13.28 17.59
CA THR A 14 -11.14 -12.07 16.82
C THR A 14 -11.16 -10.87 17.76
N ILE A 15 -10.48 -9.79 17.38
CA ILE A 15 -10.44 -8.54 18.15
C ILE A 15 -11.15 -7.45 17.35
N VAL A 16 -12.07 -6.73 17.98
CA VAL A 16 -12.76 -5.58 17.39
C VAL A 16 -12.49 -4.36 18.26
N VAL A 17 -12.00 -3.28 17.64
CA VAL A 17 -11.66 -2.02 18.31
C VAL A 17 -12.34 -0.83 17.66
N LEU A 18 -12.70 0.16 18.46
CA LEU A 18 -12.97 1.53 18.02
C LEU A 18 -11.76 2.36 18.43
N ILE A 19 -11.14 3.05 17.48
CA ILE A 19 -10.00 3.93 17.74
C ILE A 19 -10.31 5.38 17.38
N ASP A 20 -9.52 6.30 17.93
CA ASP A 20 -9.42 7.67 17.43
C ASP A 20 -8.32 7.81 16.35
N GLU A 21 -8.14 9.04 15.85
CA GLU A 21 -7.16 9.39 14.81
C GLU A 21 -5.68 9.17 15.20
N TYR A 22 -5.39 8.95 16.47
CA TYR A 22 -4.04 8.65 16.96
C TYR A 22 -3.81 7.15 17.19
N GLY A 23 -4.79 6.30 16.87
CA GLY A 23 -4.71 4.85 17.11
C GLY A 23 -5.00 4.45 18.55
N ARG A 24 -5.54 5.35 19.40
CA ARG A 24 -5.89 5.01 20.78
C ARG A 24 -7.21 4.27 20.81
N ILE A 25 -7.26 3.15 21.52
CA ILE A 25 -8.47 2.33 21.68
C ILE A 25 -9.46 3.06 22.60
N LEU A 26 -10.66 3.32 22.09
CA LEU A 26 -11.79 3.87 22.84
C LEU A 26 -12.71 2.77 23.36
N LYS A 27 -12.89 1.70 22.57
CA LYS A 27 -13.68 0.52 22.92
C LYS A 27 -13.04 -0.72 22.30
N LYS A 28 -13.15 -1.85 23.00
CA LYS A 28 -12.59 -3.13 22.58
C LYS A 28 -13.52 -4.28 22.94
N LYS A 29 -13.63 -5.25 22.04
CA LYS A 29 -14.24 -6.56 22.28
C LYS A 29 -13.33 -7.66 21.73
N LYS A 30 -13.32 -8.80 22.42
CA LYS A 30 -12.58 -10.00 22.02
C LYS A 30 -13.55 -11.17 21.97
N TYR A 31 -13.46 -11.96 20.92
CA TYR A 31 -14.28 -13.14 20.68
C TYR A 31 -13.39 -14.35 20.40
N SER A 32 -13.85 -15.54 20.77
CA SER A 32 -13.35 -16.77 20.16
C SER A 32 -13.82 -16.82 18.71
N THR A 33 -12.94 -17.13 17.77
CA THR A 33 -13.29 -17.22 16.35
C THR A 33 -14.13 -18.49 16.13
N PRO A 34 -15.38 -18.38 15.63
CA PRO A 34 -16.20 -19.54 15.32
C PRO A 34 -15.62 -20.40 14.20
N GLN A 35 -16.07 -21.65 14.10
CA GLN A 35 -15.56 -22.60 13.12
C GLN A 35 -16.31 -22.54 11.78
N THR A 36 -17.55 -22.04 11.75
CA THR A 36 -18.35 -21.96 10.53
C THR A 36 -18.36 -20.56 9.93
N LYS A 37 -18.40 -20.48 8.60
CA LYS A 37 -18.49 -19.21 7.87
C LYS A 37 -19.64 -18.33 8.33
N ARG A 38 -20.83 -18.93 8.54
CA ARG A 38 -22.03 -18.19 8.95
C ARG A 38 -21.82 -17.52 10.30
N GLU A 39 -21.36 -18.28 11.30
CA GLU A 39 -21.14 -17.77 12.64
C GLU A 39 -20.03 -16.72 12.68
N ILE A 40 -18.97 -16.88 11.89
CA ILE A 40 -17.92 -15.86 11.75
C ILE A 40 -18.53 -14.54 11.24
N LEU A 41 -19.32 -14.60 10.17
CA LEU A 41 -19.94 -13.41 9.58
C LEU A 41 -20.94 -12.73 10.53
N GLU A 42 -21.73 -13.51 11.27
CA GLU A 42 -22.65 -13.00 12.29
C GLU A 42 -21.90 -12.36 13.46
N MET A 43 -20.83 -13.01 13.94
CA MET A 43 -19.96 -12.50 15.00
C MET A 43 -19.29 -11.18 14.59
N LEU A 44 -18.84 -11.06 13.33
CA LEU A 44 -18.28 -9.80 12.80
C LEU A 44 -19.33 -8.67 12.86
N VAL A 45 -20.54 -8.92 12.37
CA VAL A 45 -21.62 -7.91 12.40
C VAL A 45 -21.96 -7.52 13.84
N LYS A 46 -22.09 -8.49 14.74
CA LYS A 46 -22.34 -8.26 16.17
C LYS A 46 -21.23 -7.43 16.80
N GLY A 47 -19.97 -7.85 16.64
CA GLY A 47 -18.81 -7.19 17.23
C GLY A 47 -18.64 -5.75 16.76
N ILE A 48 -18.80 -5.51 15.44
CA ILE A 48 -18.73 -4.16 14.88
C ILE A 48 -19.88 -3.29 15.43
N LYS A 49 -21.11 -3.80 15.49
CA LYS A 49 -22.27 -3.05 16.03
C LYS A 49 -22.09 -2.70 17.51
N GLU A 50 -21.63 -3.64 18.33
CA GLU A 50 -21.40 -3.41 19.76
C GLU A 50 -20.33 -2.34 20.01
N VAL A 51 -19.21 -2.43 19.31
CA VAL A 51 -18.10 -1.48 19.44
C VAL A 51 -18.47 -0.11 18.88
N LYS A 52 -19.22 -0.05 17.77
CA LYS A 52 -19.75 1.20 17.21
C LYS A 52 -20.73 1.90 18.16
N GLY A 53 -21.73 1.17 18.68
CA GLY A 53 -22.83 1.78 19.42
C GLY A 53 -23.48 2.92 18.62
N ARG A 54 -23.53 4.13 19.23
CA ARG A 54 -24.06 5.36 18.60
C ARG A 54 -22.97 6.24 17.97
N GLU A 55 -21.73 5.78 17.95
CA GLU A 55 -20.60 6.57 17.44
C GLU A 55 -20.67 6.72 15.92
N LYS A 56 -20.33 7.92 15.44
CA LYS A 56 -20.06 8.15 14.01
C LYS A 56 -18.63 7.76 13.72
N VAL A 57 -18.43 6.92 12.71
CA VAL A 57 -17.10 6.45 12.29
C VAL A 57 -16.90 6.70 10.80
N VAL A 58 -15.67 7.00 10.41
CA VAL A 58 -15.34 7.32 9.01
C VAL A 58 -15.23 6.07 8.13
N GLY A 59 -14.98 4.91 8.74
CA GLY A 59 -14.90 3.63 8.07
C GLY A 59 -14.66 2.46 9.02
N ILE A 60 -14.67 1.26 8.44
CA ILE A 60 -14.44 -0.01 9.12
C ILE A 60 -13.34 -0.75 8.35
N GLY A 61 -12.26 -1.09 9.02
CA GLY A 61 -11.17 -1.89 8.46
C GLY A 61 -11.15 -3.32 9.01
N LEU A 62 -10.76 -4.26 8.15
CA LEU A 62 -10.59 -5.67 8.50
C LEU A 62 -9.18 -6.14 8.13
N GLY A 63 -8.42 -6.54 9.15
CA GLY A 63 -7.19 -7.32 9.05
C GLY A 63 -7.55 -8.80 8.98
N LEU A 64 -7.17 -9.46 7.90
CA LEU A 64 -7.54 -10.84 7.62
C LEU A 64 -6.27 -11.67 7.35
N ALA A 65 -6.13 -12.80 8.05
CA ALA A 65 -5.02 -13.72 7.83
C ALA A 65 -5.25 -14.58 6.58
N GLY A 66 -4.43 -14.39 5.55
CA GLY A 66 -4.44 -15.19 4.32
C GLY A 66 -4.24 -14.38 3.04
N PHE A 67 -4.39 -15.05 1.91
CA PHE A 67 -4.34 -14.49 0.57
C PHE A 67 -5.64 -13.73 0.27
N LEU A 68 -5.55 -12.40 0.40
CA LEU A 68 -6.67 -11.48 0.32
C LEU A 68 -6.59 -10.62 -0.95
N ASP A 69 -7.68 -10.63 -1.72
CA ASP A 69 -7.94 -9.60 -2.72
C ASP A 69 -8.49 -8.36 -1.98
N SER A 70 -7.59 -7.47 -1.55
CA SER A 70 -7.91 -6.34 -0.67
C SER A 70 -8.80 -5.29 -1.35
N GLU A 71 -8.69 -5.14 -2.67
CA GLU A 71 -9.52 -4.22 -3.45
C GLU A 71 -10.98 -4.68 -3.50
N ARG A 72 -11.21 -5.97 -3.80
CA ARG A 72 -12.54 -6.56 -3.86
C ARG A 72 -13.07 -6.99 -2.50
N GLY A 73 -12.21 -7.12 -1.49
CA GLY A 73 -12.54 -7.63 -0.16
C GLY A 73 -12.94 -9.10 -0.18
N ILE A 74 -12.22 -9.91 -0.98
CA ILE A 74 -12.46 -11.34 -1.16
C ILE A 74 -11.29 -12.11 -0.59
N MET A 75 -11.55 -12.93 0.43
CA MET A 75 -10.57 -13.90 0.92
C MET A 75 -10.48 -15.04 -0.10
N ARG A 76 -9.34 -15.18 -0.77
CA ARG A 76 -9.10 -16.27 -1.71
C ARG A 76 -8.76 -17.54 -0.97
N PHE A 77 -7.83 -17.44 -0.03
CA PHE A 77 -7.36 -18.57 0.76
C PHE A 77 -6.86 -18.12 2.13
N SER A 78 -7.37 -18.74 3.19
CA SER A 78 -6.90 -18.57 4.56
C SER A 78 -6.46 -19.94 5.10
N PRO A 79 -5.16 -20.14 5.38
CA PRO A 79 -4.68 -21.40 5.93
C PRO A 79 -5.21 -21.62 7.36
N ASN A 80 -5.36 -20.54 8.13
CA ASN A 80 -5.75 -20.60 9.54
C ASN A 80 -7.27 -20.61 9.76
N ILE A 81 -8.07 -20.23 8.76
CA ILE A 81 -9.54 -20.25 8.81
C ILE A 81 -10.09 -20.74 7.46
N PRO A 82 -10.00 -22.05 7.15
CA PRO A 82 -10.45 -22.56 5.84
C PRO A 82 -11.94 -22.25 5.54
N ALA A 83 -12.77 -22.11 6.58
CA ALA A 83 -14.19 -21.79 6.46
C ALA A 83 -14.47 -20.46 5.74
N ILE A 84 -13.54 -19.51 5.72
CA ILE A 84 -13.73 -18.21 5.05
C ILE A 84 -13.15 -18.18 3.63
N ASN A 85 -12.65 -19.29 3.10
CA ASN A 85 -12.15 -19.36 1.72
C ASN A 85 -13.24 -18.94 0.72
N ASN A 86 -12.83 -18.21 -0.32
CA ASN A 86 -13.70 -17.60 -1.34
C ASN A 86 -14.83 -16.71 -0.78
N THR A 87 -14.66 -16.15 0.42
CA THR A 87 -15.67 -15.28 1.03
C THR A 87 -15.51 -13.84 0.60
N ASN A 88 -16.58 -13.28 0.03
CA ASN A 88 -16.68 -11.86 -0.28
C ASN A 88 -17.20 -11.07 0.92
N PHE A 89 -16.29 -10.67 1.80
CA PHE A 89 -16.62 -9.89 3.00
C PHE A 89 -17.21 -8.52 2.66
N LYS A 90 -16.71 -7.87 1.60
CA LYS A 90 -17.22 -6.56 1.15
C LYS A 90 -18.69 -6.62 0.77
N ALA A 91 -19.08 -7.61 -0.03
CA ALA A 91 -20.48 -7.79 -0.44
C ALA A 91 -21.39 -8.12 0.74
N PHE A 92 -20.93 -8.93 1.68
CA PHE A 92 -21.70 -9.28 2.87
C PHE A 92 -21.87 -8.08 3.81
N LEU A 93 -20.77 -7.44 4.23
CA LEU A 93 -20.79 -6.37 5.23
C LEU A 93 -21.48 -5.10 4.73
N LYS A 94 -21.47 -4.82 3.41
CA LYS A 94 -22.24 -3.71 2.82
C LYS A 94 -23.75 -3.81 3.05
N LYS A 95 -24.29 -5.01 3.29
CA LYS A 95 -25.72 -5.19 3.64
C LYS A 95 -26.04 -4.69 5.05
N HIS A 96 -25.02 -4.57 5.91
CA HIS A 96 -25.17 -4.24 7.33
C HIS A 96 -24.62 -2.86 7.69
N PHE A 97 -23.67 -2.32 6.91
CA PHE A 97 -22.96 -1.08 7.21
C PHE A 97 -22.94 -0.15 5.99
N LYS A 98 -23.16 1.15 6.22
CA LYS A 98 -23.12 2.19 5.17
C LYS A 98 -21.73 2.81 5.04
N GLU A 99 -20.89 2.60 6.05
CA GLU A 99 -19.53 3.11 6.14
C GLU A 99 -18.62 2.47 5.07
N LYS A 100 -17.54 3.17 4.71
CA LYS A 100 -16.51 2.63 3.82
C LYS A 100 -15.83 1.43 4.49
N LEU A 101 -15.62 0.37 3.72
CA LEU A 101 -14.97 -0.86 4.16
C LEU A 101 -13.56 -0.95 3.57
N PHE A 102 -12.59 -1.25 4.43
CA PHE A 102 -11.20 -1.43 4.08
C PHE A 102 -10.75 -2.84 4.48
N PHE A 103 -9.90 -3.45 3.68
CA PHE A 103 -9.43 -4.81 3.87
C PHE A 103 -7.92 -4.85 3.68
N GLU A 104 -7.23 -5.59 4.55
CA GLU A 104 -5.80 -5.74 4.48
C GLU A 104 -5.36 -7.06 5.14
N ASN A 105 -4.17 -7.52 4.79
CA ASN A 105 -3.50 -8.61 5.50
C ASN A 105 -3.20 -8.20 6.96
N ASP A 106 -3.29 -9.14 7.89
CA ASP A 106 -3.08 -8.91 9.32
C ASP A 106 -1.65 -8.45 9.67
N ALA A 107 -0.63 -8.99 9.01
CA ALA A 107 0.76 -8.57 9.20
C ALA A 107 1.04 -7.17 8.61
N ASN A 108 0.41 -6.84 7.48
CA ASN A 108 0.41 -5.48 6.95
C ASN A 108 -0.26 -4.49 7.93
N ALA A 109 -1.41 -4.87 8.49
CA ALA A 109 -2.10 -4.08 9.50
C ALA A 109 -1.25 -3.92 10.77
N PHE A 110 -0.61 -4.98 11.24
CA PHE A 110 0.35 -4.94 12.35
C PHE A 110 1.46 -3.90 12.10
N ALA A 111 2.12 -3.96 10.92
CA ALA A 111 3.19 -3.04 10.59
C ALA A 111 2.70 -1.58 10.52
N LEU A 112 1.51 -1.36 9.94
CA LEU A 112 0.89 -0.05 9.89
C LEU A 112 0.59 0.51 11.29
N ALA A 113 0.08 -0.32 12.21
CA ALA A 113 -0.21 0.09 13.58
C ALA A 113 1.06 0.47 14.35
N GLU A 114 2.07 -0.40 14.32
CA GLU A 114 3.35 -0.17 14.99
C GLU A 114 4.07 1.06 14.42
N TYR A 115 3.97 1.30 13.12
CA TYR A 115 4.39 2.56 12.53
C TYR A 115 3.57 3.73 13.10
N ALA A 116 2.29 3.77 12.78
CA ALA A 116 1.42 4.92 13.00
C ALA A 116 1.32 5.37 14.45
N ALA A 117 1.05 4.42 15.35
CA ALA A 117 0.80 4.68 16.76
C ALA A 117 2.02 4.37 17.66
N GLY A 118 3.00 3.61 17.14
CA GLY A 118 4.19 3.22 17.90
C GLY A 118 5.44 4.04 17.60
N TYR A 119 5.80 4.20 16.32
CA TYR A 119 7.15 4.57 15.87
C TYR A 119 7.24 5.74 14.87
N LYS A 120 6.10 6.28 14.39
CA LYS A 120 6.02 7.31 13.34
C LYS A 120 6.82 8.58 13.65
N LYS A 121 7.00 8.90 14.94
CA LYS A 121 7.77 10.08 15.38
C LYS A 121 9.29 9.86 15.31
N GLN A 122 9.75 8.61 15.34
CA GLN A 122 11.17 8.27 15.36
C GLN A 122 11.67 7.82 13.99
N TYR A 123 10.83 7.12 13.22
CA TYR A 123 11.24 6.41 12.02
C TYR A 123 10.26 6.63 10.87
N LYS A 124 10.76 6.55 9.64
CA LYS A 124 9.99 6.77 8.41
C LYS A 124 9.88 5.48 7.60
N ASN A 125 10.92 4.65 7.62
CA ASN A 125 11.01 3.36 6.95
C ASN A 125 11.09 2.26 8.00
N ILE A 126 10.05 1.43 8.11
CA ILE A 126 10.05 0.32 9.06
C ILE A 126 9.59 -0.97 8.39
N VAL A 127 10.12 -2.09 8.87
CA VAL A 127 9.59 -3.42 8.56
C VAL A 127 8.99 -4.02 9.82
N GLY A 128 7.71 -4.32 9.81
CA GLY A 128 7.03 -5.08 10.85
C GLY A 128 7.14 -6.58 10.57
N ILE A 129 7.52 -7.36 11.58
CA ILE A 129 7.54 -8.83 11.54
C ILE A 129 6.69 -9.36 12.70
N THR A 130 5.75 -10.25 12.39
CA THR A 130 5.02 -11.01 13.42
C THR A 130 5.64 -12.39 13.56
N LEU A 131 6.16 -12.72 14.74
CA LEU A 131 6.81 -14.00 15.03
C LEU A 131 5.94 -14.83 15.99
N GLY A 132 5.28 -15.86 15.45
CA GLY A 132 4.31 -16.67 16.19
C GLY A 132 4.26 -18.10 15.69
N THR A 133 3.05 -18.60 15.41
CA THR A 133 2.84 -19.89 14.71
C THR A 133 3.26 -19.87 13.24
N GLY A 134 3.61 -18.68 12.73
CA GLY A 134 4.18 -18.39 11.42
C GLY A 134 4.98 -17.09 11.48
N ILE A 135 5.43 -16.60 10.32
CA ILE A 135 6.16 -15.35 10.14
C ILE A 135 5.43 -14.47 9.12
N GLY A 136 4.72 -13.46 9.62
CA GLY A 136 4.12 -12.43 8.79
C GLY A 136 5.04 -11.21 8.62
N GLY A 137 4.82 -10.46 7.54
CA GLY A 137 5.56 -9.24 7.24
C GLY A 137 4.65 -8.09 6.82
N GLY A 138 5.09 -6.87 7.12
CA GLY A 138 4.53 -5.65 6.55
C GLY A 138 5.62 -4.60 6.42
N ILE A 139 5.63 -3.84 5.34
CA ILE A 139 6.71 -2.92 5.02
C ILE A 139 6.15 -1.50 4.87
N ILE A 140 6.70 -0.56 5.62
CA ILE A 140 6.43 0.86 5.49
C ILE A 140 7.64 1.51 4.83
N VAL A 141 7.45 2.05 3.62
CA VAL A 141 8.45 2.86 2.91
C VAL A 141 7.93 4.28 2.87
N ASP A 142 8.74 5.23 3.33
CA ASP A 142 8.43 6.64 3.21
C ASP A 142 7.13 7.07 3.92
N GLY A 143 6.77 6.33 4.97
CA GLY A 143 5.52 6.47 5.73
C GLY A 143 4.30 5.83 5.09
N VAL A 144 4.48 5.05 4.01
CA VAL A 144 3.41 4.40 3.24
C VAL A 144 3.56 2.89 3.28
N LEU A 145 2.45 2.18 3.48
CA LEU A 145 2.42 0.72 3.39
C LEU A 145 2.70 0.26 1.95
N LEU A 146 3.75 -0.54 1.77
CA LEU A 146 4.12 -1.16 0.50
C LEU A 146 3.20 -2.36 0.22
N LYS A 147 2.27 -2.19 -0.73
CA LYS A 147 1.33 -3.26 -1.13
C LYS A 147 1.76 -4.05 -2.36
N GLY A 148 2.67 -3.50 -3.17
CA GLY A 148 3.00 -4.06 -4.48
C GLY A 148 1.75 -4.19 -5.36
N LYS A 149 1.60 -5.32 -6.07
CA LYS A 149 0.36 -5.67 -6.80
C LYS A 149 -0.78 -6.17 -5.90
N GLY A 150 -0.61 -6.11 -4.58
CA GLY A 150 -1.57 -6.59 -3.57
C GLY A 150 -1.04 -7.72 -2.68
N CYS A 151 0.20 -8.16 -2.87
CA CYS A 151 0.80 -9.33 -2.17
C CYS A 151 2.27 -9.08 -1.79
N ALA A 152 2.66 -7.82 -1.62
CA ALA A 152 3.99 -7.52 -1.09
C ALA A 152 4.10 -7.94 0.38
N ALA A 153 5.34 -8.06 0.86
CA ALA A 153 5.68 -8.36 2.25
C ALA A 153 5.35 -9.79 2.75
N GLU A 154 5.28 -10.79 1.85
CA GLU A 154 5.28 -12.23 2.18
C GLU A 154 6.67 -12.70 2.69
N LEU A 155 7.18 -12.04 3.72
CA LEU A 155 8.55 -12.20 4.23
C LEU A 155 8.80 -13.60 4.79
N GLY A 156 7.78 -14.27 5.35
CA GLY A 156 7.86 -15.64 5.84
C GLY A 156 8.19 -16.67 4.74
N HIS A 157 7.91 -16.36 3.48
CA HIS A 157 8.13 -17.30 2.38
C HIS A 157 9.45 -17.09 1.63
N MET A 158 10.29 -16.13 2.06
CA MET A 158 11.67 -16.04 1.58
C MET A 158 12.41 -17.36 1.84
N ILE A 159 13.12 -17.89 0.84
CA ILE A 159 13.94 -19.08 1.03
C ILE A 159 15.24 -18.65 1.74
N VAL A 160 15.47 -19.17 2.95
CA VAL A 160 16.68 -18.88 3.75
C VAL A 160 17.64 -20.06 3.81
N ASP A 161 17.14 -21.29 3.60
CA ASP A 161 17.98 -22.49 3.55
C ASP A 161 17.27 -23.61 2.77
N TYR A 162 17.51 -23.65 1.46
CA TYR A 162 16.95 -24.67 0.58
C TYR A 162 17.47 -26.09 0.93
N SER A 163 18.72 -26.21 1.37
CA SER A 163 19.33 -27.52 1.67
C SER A 163 18.80 -28.15 2.95
N SER A 164 18.09 -27.37 3.79
CA SER A 164 17.33 -27.89 4.93
C SER A 164 16.33 -29.00 4.56
N GLY A 165 15.85 -29.02 3.30
CA GLY A 165 14.85 -29.96 2.81
C GLY A 165 13.47 -29.83 3.46
N LYS A 166 13.23 -28.77 4.26
CA LYS A 166 11.97 -28.56 4.97
C LYS A 166 10.91 -27.96 4.05
N ARG A 167 9.81 -28.70 3.83
CA ARG A 167 8.66 -28.23 3.06
C ARG A 167 7.80 -27.28 3.88
N CYS A 168 7.46 -26.13 3.30
CA CYS A 168 6.53 -25.16 3.84
C CYS A 168 5.12 -25.43 3.28
N ASP A 169 4.08 -25.02 4.02
CA ASP A 169 2.68 -25.14 3.60
C ASP A 169 2.37 -24.38 2.29
N CYS A 170 3.19 -23.39 1.92
CA CYS A 170 3.07 -22.72 0.62
C CYS A 170 3.57 -23.55 -0.58
N GLY A 171 4.18 -24.72 -0.33
CA GLY A 171 4.71 -25.64 -1.34
C GLY A 171 6.21 -25.53 -1.60
N ASN A 172 6.87 -24.48 -1.12
CA ASN A 172 8.32 -24.28 -1.26
C ASN A 172 9.13 -25.09 -0.23
N ILE A 173 10.45 -25.05 -0.38
CA ILE A 173 11.42 -25.66 0.53
C ILE A 173 12.31 -24.57 1.14
N GLY A 174 12.54 -24.64 2.45
CA GLY A 174 13.50 -23.78 3.14
C GLY A 174 13.01 -22.36 3.39
N CYS A 175 11.69 -22.15 3.45
CA CYS A 175 11.10 -20.85 3.76
C CYS A 175 11.50 -20.37 5.16
N PHE A 176 11.60 -19.06 5.30
CA PHE A 176 11.97 -18.38 6.54
C PHE A 176 11.03 -18.75 7.69
N GLU A 177 9.72 -18.74 7.46
CA GLU A 177 8.69 -19.18 8.39
C GLU A 177 8.93 -20.61 8.88
N GLU A 178 9.08 -21.55 7.95
CA GLU A 178 9.22 -22.97 8.25
C GLU A 178 10.46 -23.28 9.12
N LEU A 179 11.47 -22.41 9.09
CA LEU A 179 12.74 -22.60 9.79
C LEU A 179 12.88 -21.75 11.05
N ALA A 180 12.10 -20.68 11.20
CA ALA A 180 12.26 -19.73 12.30
C ALA A 180 10.99 -19.44 13.12
N ASP A 181 9.85 -20.06 12.79
CA ASP A 181 8.61 -19.89 13.55
C ASP A 181 8.56 -20.70 14.87
N GLY A 182 7.43 -20.60 15.56
CA GLY A 182 7.17 -21.33 16.80
C GLY A 182 7.07 -22.85 16.63
N LYS A 183 6.67 -23.36 15.46
CA LYS A 183 6.62 -24.80 15.20
C LYS A 183 8.03 -25.34 15.03
N ALA A 184 8.89 -24.62 14.32
CA ALA A 184 10.31 -24.92 14.17
C ALA A 184 10.99 -25.01 15.54
N LEU A 185 10.73 -24.06 16.44
CA LEU A 185 11.28 -24.06 17.79
C LEU A 185 10.90 -25.32 18.59
N LEU A 186 9.62 -25.70 18.58
CA LEU A 186 9.16 -26.92 19.26
C LEU A 186 9.76 -28.18 18.64
N ARG A 187 9.75 -28.31 17.31
CA ARG A 187 10.34 -29.46 16.62
C ARG A 187 11.83 -29.62 16.93
N THR A 188 12.56 -28.51 17.02
CA THR A 188 13.98 -28.54 17.38
C THR A 188 14.18 -28.98 18.82
N ALA A 189 13.37 -28.48 19.77
CA ALA A 189 13.44 -28.93 21.16
C ALA A 189 13.13 -30.43 21.31
N HIS A 190 12.10 -30.93 20.62
CA HIS A 190 11.74 -32.35 20.62
C HIS A 190 12.86 -33.22 20.05
N LYS A 191 13.50 -32.81 18.95
CA LYS A 191 14.68 -33.50 18.38
C LYS A 191 15.86 -33.54 19.34
N LEU A 192 16.02 -32.54 20.19
CA LEU A 192 17.04 -32.52 21.24
C LEU A 192 16.64 -33.36 22.47
N GLY A 193 15.50 -34.05 22.41
CA GLY A 193 14.97 -34.90 23.49
C GLY A 193 14.44 -34.08 24.66
N LEU A 194 13.79 -32.94 24.39
CA LEU A 194 13.07 -32.14 25.38
C LEU A 194 11.57 -32.23 25.09
N ASN A 195 10.78 -32.83 25.98
CA ASN A 195 9.34 -32.98 25.79
C ASN A 195 8.58 -31.78 26.39
N VAL A 196 8.42 -30.72 25.60
CA VAL A 196 7.67 -29.52 25.96
C VAL A 196 6.37 -29.44 25.16
N GLN A 197 5.30 -28.95 25.79
CA GLN A 197 3.98 -28.85 25.17
C GLN A 197 3.82 -27.57 24.33
N ASN A 198 4.51 -26.50 24.70
CA ASN A 198 4.37 -25.21 24.04
C ASN A 198 5.63 -24.33 24.19
N ASN A 199 5.68 -23.24 23.43
CA ASN A 199 6.82 -22.33 23.40
C ASN A 199 7.02 -21.56 24.72
N ILE A 200 6.00 -21.44 25.57
CA ILE A 200 6.10 -20.76 26.87
C ILE A 200 6.93 -21.63 27.82
N GLU A 201 6.59 -22.91 27.92
CA GLU A 201 7.32 -23.89 28.72
C GLU A 201 8.80 -23.99 28.28
N LEU A 202 9.03 -24.05 26.97
CA LEU A 202 10.39 -24.05 26.41
C LEU A 202 11.16 -22.78 26.81
N ALA A 203 10.54 -21.61 26.71
CA ALA A 203 11.16 -20.34 27.08
C ALA A 203 11.50 -20.29 28.58
N GLU A 204 10.64 -20.81 29.46
CA GLU A 204 10.90 -20.91 30.90
C GLU A 204 12.09 -21.83 31.19
N LEU A 205 12.17 -23.00 30.55
CA LEU A 205 13.30 -23.91 30.69
C LEU A 205 14.60 -23.27 30.21
N ALA A 206 14.56 -22.56 29.08
CA ALA A 206 15.72 -21.83 28.57
C ALA A 206 16.16 -20.73 29.55
N LYS A 207 15.22 -20.01 30.17
CA LYS A 207 15.49 -19.00 31.20
C LYS A 207 16.11 -19.61 32.46
N LYS A 208 15.72 -20.83 32.84
CA LYS A 208 16.33 -21.63 33.92
C LYS A 208 17.68 -22.26 33.53
N GLY A 209 18.20 -22.00 32.33
CA GLY A 209 19.51 -22.48 31.88
C GLY A 209 19.52 -23.94 31.39
N ASN A 210 18.35 -24.54 31.10
CA ASN A 210 18.30 -25.88 30.54
C ASN A 210 19.07 -25.93 29.20
N LYS A 211 20.13 -26.74 29.13
CA LYS A 211 21.05 -26.79 27.98
C LYS A 211 20.35 -27.10 26.66
N LYS A 212 19.36 -28.01 26.67
CA LYS A 212 18.61 -28.40 25.46
C LYS A 212 17.68 -27.27 24.99
N ALA A 213 16.96 -26.64 25.91
CA ALA A 213 16.08 -25.50 25.59
C ALA A 213 16.88 -24.31 25.06
N VAL A 214 18.00 -23.96 25.69
CA VAL A 214 18.92 -22.91 25.22
C VAL A 214 19.45 -23.24 23.83
N ARG A 215 19.85 -24.50 23.58
CA ARG A 215 20.30 -24.93 22.26
C ARG A 215 19.22 -24.80 21.19
N ALA A 216 17.98 -25.19 21.49
CA ALA A 216 16.85 -25.04 20.56
C ALA A 216 16.62 -23.56 20.18
N VAL A 217 16.59 -22.67 21.18
CA VAL A 217 16.47 -21.22 20.95
C VAL A 217 17.63 -20.70 20.09
N LYS A 218 18.85 -21.18 20.34
CA LYS A 218 20.00 -20.84 19.51
C LYS A 218 19.81 -21.36 18.09
N GLU A 219 19.38 -22.58 17.82
CA GLU A 219 19.25 -23.02 16.43
C GLU A 219 18.25 -22.15 15.64
N ILE A 220 17.12 -21.78 16.25
CA ILE A 220 16.12 -20.87 15.64
C ILE A 220 16.65 -19.44 15.45
N ALA A 221 17.42 -18.92 16.40
CA ALA A 221 18.00 -17.58 16.29
C ALA A 221 19.02 -17.44 15.14
N GLU A 222 19.61 -18.53 14.62
CA GLU A 222 20.46 -18.47 13.41
C GLU A 222 19.58 -18.14 12.19
N TYR A 223 18.50 -18.88 11.97
CA TYR A 223 17.58 -18.63 10.86
C TYR A 223 16.88 -17.26 10.97
N LEU A 224 16.52 -16.85 12.20
CA LEU A 224 16.01 -15.49 12.45
C LEU A 224 17.03 -14.42 12.03
N ALA A 225 18.32 -14.58 12.37
CA ALA A 225 19.36 -13.64 11.96
C ALA A 225 19.54 -13.58 10.43
N ILE A 226 19.42 -14.72 9.73
CA ILE A 226 19.50 -14.78 8.25
C ILE A 226 18.30 -14.07 7.61
N GLY A 227 17.08 -14.33 8.08
CA GLY A 227 15.90 -13.63 7.57
C GLY A 227 16.00 -12.11 7.79
N LEU A 228 16.45 -11.69 8.97
CA LEU A 228 16.65 -10.28 9.30
C LEU A 228 17.72 -9.61 8.43
N VAL A 229 18.85 -10.27 8.14
CA VAL A 229 19.89 -9.66 7.29
C VAL A 229 19.40 -9.49 5.85
N ASN A 230 18.60 -10.44 5.33
CA ASN A 230 18.01 -10.32 4.00
C ASN A 230 17.09 -9.10 3.93
N ILE A 231 16.23 -8.92 4.93
CA ILE A 231 15.33 -7.76 5.02
C ILE A 231 16.13 -6.45 5.09
N ILE A 232 17.20 -6.41 5.90
CA ILE A 232 18.08 -5.23 5.99
C ILE A 232 18.70 -4.90 4.64
N ASN A 233 19.25 -5.91 3.94
CA ASN A 233 19.94 -5.68 2.67
C ASN A 233 18.97 -5.27 1.55
N ILE A 234 17.72 -5.74 1.58
CA ILE A 234 16.72 -5.42 0.55
C ILE A 234 16.10 -4.03 0.78
N PHE A 235 15.77 -3.70 2.04
CA PHE A 235 14.95 -2.52 2.34
C PHE A 235 15.68 -1.37 3.03
N ASP A 236 16.88 -1.62 3.59
CA ASP A 236 17.63 -0.69 4.44
C ASP A 236 16.72 0.14 5.40
N PRO A 237 15.89 -0.52 6.23
CA PRO A 237 14.92 0.22 7.03
C PRO A 237 15.59 0.89 8.22
N ASP A 238 14.98 1.95 8.74
CA ASP A 238 15.40 2.60 10.00
C ASP A 238 15.27 1.60 11.16
N ALA A 239 14.20 0.80 11.15
CA ALA A 239 13.93 -0.22 12.15
C ALA A 239 13.18 -1.44 11.61
N ILE A 240 13.52 -2.61 12.16
CA ILE A 240 12.68 -3.81 12.12
C ILE A 240 11.98 -3.94 13.46
N VAL A 241 10.65 -3.88 13.45
CA VAL A 241 9.79 -4.01 14.63
C VAL A 241 9.24 -5.43 14.68
N ILE A 242 9.60 -6.17 15.73
CA ILE A 242 9.26 -7.59 15.89
C ILE A 242 8.18 -7.73 16.98
N GLY A 243 7.03 -8.30 16.60
CA GLY A 243 5.93 -8.66 17.49
C GLY A 243 5.64 -10.15 17.47
N GLY A 244 4.49 -10.54 18.04
CA GLY A 244 4.07 -11.93 18.15
C GLY A 244 4.64 -12.65 19.38
N GLY A 245 4.09 -13.84 19.68
CA GLY A 245 4.37 -14.56 20.93
C GLY A 245 5.85 -14.92 21.12
N LEU A 246 6.57 -15.25 20.04
CA LEU A 246 7.98 -15.61 20.12
C LEU A 246 8.89 -14.40 20.38
N ALA A 247 8.46 -13.18 20.04
CA ALA A 247 9.20 -11.95 20.33
C ALA A 247 9.34 -11.69 21.84
N ASN A 248 8.54 -12.35 22.68
CA ASN A 248 8.64 -12.28 24.13
C ASN A 248 9.76 -13.16 24.71
N ILE A 249 10.37 -14.03 23.91
CA ILE A 249 11.52 -14.84 24.33
C ILE A 249 12.78 -14.00 24.17
N ASP A 250 13.18 -13.27 25.22
CA ASP A 250 14.34 -12.36 25.19
C ASP A 250 15.62 -13.03 24.69
N LEU A 251 15.85 -14.28 25.11
CA LEU A 251 16.99 -15.06 24.67
C LEU A 251 17.03 -15.23 23.14
N LEU A 252 15.87 -15.45 22.51
CA LEU A 252 15.77 -15.63 21.06
C LEU A 252 16.17 -14.34 20.33
N LEU A 253 15.58 -13.20 20.71
CA LEU A 253 15.87 -11.92 20.07
C LEU A 253 17.31 -11.47 20.31
N ASN A 254 17.82 -11.63 21.54
CA ASN A 254 19.20 -11.26 21.86
C ASN A 254 20.20 -12.10 21.07
N GLU A 255 19.94 -13.39 20.95
CA GLU A 255 20.81 -14.29 20.20
C GLU A 255 20.73 -14.04 18.69
N ALA A 256 19.55 -13.73 18.15
CA ALA A 256 19.39 -13.33 16.75
C ALA A 256 20.16 -12.03 16.46
N LYS A 257 20.05 -11.02 17.34
CA LYS A 257 20.83 -9.76 17.24
C LYS A 257 22.34 -10.03 17.30
N ARG A 258 22.78 -10.94 18.16
CA ARG A 258 24.21 -11.31 18.29
C ARG A 258 24.72 -11.91 16.97
N ARG A 259 23.96 -12.82 16.38
CA ARG A 259 24.32 -13.50 15.12
C ARG A 259 24.17 -12.64 13.89
N LEU A 260 23.22 -11.71 13.90
CA LEU A 260 23.05 -10.75 12.82
C LEU A 260 24.37 -10.02 12.50
N LYS A 261 25.20 -9.73 13.52
CA LYS A 261 26.53 -9.13 13.35
C LYS A 261 27.49 -9.96 12.47
N LYS A 262 27.33 -11.28 12.42
CA LYS A 262 28.13 -12.18 11.55
C LYS A 262 27.83 -11.94 10.08
N TYR A 263 26.55 -11.74 9.76
CA TYR A 263 26.05 -11.61 8.39
C TYR A 263 26.03 -10.18 7.88
N ARG A 264 25.87 -9.21 8.78
CA ARG A 264 25.82 -7.78 8.46
C ARG A 264 27.22 -7.23 8.16
N LYS A 265 27.70 -7.42 6.93
CA LYS A 265 29.00 -6.92 6.46
C LYS A 265 28.98 -5.43 6.07
N VAL A 266 27.81 -4.90 5.70
CA VAL A 266 27.59 -3.48 5.42
C VAL A 266 27.05 -2.79 6.67
N ARG A 267 27.56 -1.60 7.00
CA ARG A 267 27.05 -0.76 8.10
C ARG A 267 25.73 -0.09 7.72
N ALA A 268 24.65 -0.86 7.58
CA ALA A 268 23.31 -0.31 7.81
C ALA A 268 23.16 -0.04 9.32
N ASP A 269 22.42 0.99 9.75
CA ASP A 269 22.11 1.25 11.18
C ASP A 269 20.65 0.93 11.54
N THR A 270 20.05 -0.02 10.83
CA THR A 270 18.74 -0.59 11.19
C THR A 270 18.70 -1.05 12.65
N LYS A 271 17.73 -0.52 13.40
CA LYS A 271 17.42 -0.93 14.77
C LYS A 271 16.52 -2.16 14.79
N ILE A 272 16.73 -3.06 15.76
CA ILE A 272 15.85 -4.22 15.97
C ILE A 272 15.05 -3.99 17.25
N LEU A 273 13.77 -3.69 17.10
CA LEU A 273 12.86 -3.20 18.14
C LEU A 273 11.75 -4.20 18.43
N LYS A 274 11.18 -4.15 19.64
CA LYS A 274 9.97 -4.92 19.99
C LYS A 274 8.72 -4.11 19.67
N ALA A 275 7.66 -4.79 19.25
CA ALA A 275 6.33 -4.20 19.09
C ALA A 275 5.81 -3.56 20.41
N LYS A 276 5.09 -2.45 20.31
CA LYS A 276 4.53 -1.71 21.45
C LYS A 276 3.06 -2.01 21.71
N LEU A 277 2.29 -2.33 20.67
CA LEU A 277 0.83 -2.41 20.72
C LEU A 277 0.33 -3.85 20.98
N GLY A 278 1.24 -4.83 20.92
CA GLY A 278 0.97 -6.22 21.25
C GLY A 278 -0.12 -6.83 20.37
N ASP A 279 -1.01 -7.60 20.99
CA ASP A 279 -2.09 -8.35 20.31
C ASP A 279 -3.12 -7.45 19.61
N ASP A 280 -3.21 -6.17 19.97
CA ASP A 280 -4.20 -5.24 19.41
C ASP A 280 -3.73 -4.59 18.11
N ALA A 281 -2.44 -4.72 17.78
CA ALA A 281 -1.83 -4.05 16.64
C ALA A 281 -2.55 -4.32 15.31
N PRO A 282 -2.90 -5.57 14.92
CA PRO A 282 -3.58 -5.79 13.63
C PRO A 282 -4.95 -5.11 13.58
N ALA A 283 -5.72 -5.12 14.68
CA ALA A 283 -7.03 -4.47 14.73
C ALA A 283 -6.89 -2.93 14.67
N ILE A 284 -5.93 -2.35 15.39
CA ILE A 284 -5.62 -0.91 15.33
C ILE A 284 -5.22 -0.52 13.89
N GLY A 285 -4.31 -1.30 13.29
CA GLY A 285 -3.83 -1.09 11.92
C GLY A 285 -4.94 -1.14 10.89
N ALA A 286 -5.84 -2.12 11.02
CA ALA A 286 -7.01 -2.24 10.18
C ALA A 286 -7.89 -0.98 10.27
N ALA A 287 -8.14 -0.48 11.49
CA ALA A 287 -8.89 0.76 11.66
C ALA A 287 -8.18 1.98 11.07
N LEU A 288 -6.85 2.07 11.20
CA LEU A 288 -6.06 3.18 10.68
C LEU A 288 -6.17 3.30 9.15
N LEU A 289 -6.37 2.20 8.42
CA LEU A 289 -6.65 2.25 6.97
C LEU A 289 -7.86 3.10 6.62
N ALA A 290 -8.82 3.27 7.52
CA ALA A 290 -9.99 4.10 7.29
C ALA A 290 -9.77 5.59 7.60
N LEU A 291 -8.66 5.93 8.26
CA LEU A 291 -8.33 7.31 8.66
C LEU A 291 -7.50 7.99 7.57
N GLU A 292 -7.88 9.22 7.23
CA GLU A 292 -7.45 9.96 6.04
C GLU A 292 -5.93 10.19 5.96
N ASP A 293 -5.26 10.31 7.12
CA ASP A 293 -3.80 10.45 7.22
C ASP A 293 -3.02 9.18 6.82
N PHE A 294 -3.69 8.03 6.73
CA PHE A 294 -3.08 6.73 6.40
C PHE A 294 -3.57 6.16 5.06
N LEU A 295 -4.56 6.81 4.44
CA LEU A 295 -5.00 6.51 3.07
C LEU A 295 -4.06 7.08 2.01
N ARG A 296 -3.12 7.95 2.39
CA ARG A 296 -2.11 8.49 1.49
C ARG A 296 -1.05 7.42 1.20
N MET A 297 -1.38 6.50 0.29
CA MET A 297 -0.43 6.24 -0.81
C MET A 297 0.00 7.62 -1.29
N ARG A 298 1.30 7.96 -1.28
CA ARG A 298 1.78 9.24 -1.80
C ARG A 298 1.32 9.36 -3.25
N LYS A 299 0.14 9.94 -3.44
CA LYS A 299 -0.42 10.39 -4.70
C LYS A 299 -0.60 11.88 -4.50
N THR A 300 0.50 12.62 -4.64
CA THR A 300 0.34 13.97 -5.14
C THR A 300 -0.36 13.86 -6.50
N PRO A 301 -1.21 14.82 -6.88
CA PRO A 301 -1.77 14.80 -8.21
C PRO A 301 -0.66 14.71 -9.25
N ASP A 302 -0.90 13.97 -10.32
CA ASP A 302 0.02 13.96 -11.46
C ASP A 302 0.08 15.37 -12.04
N ILE A 303 1.26 15.81 -12.48
CA ILE A 303 1.41 17.10 -13.15
C ILE A 303 1.46 16.84 -14.65
N ALA A 304 0.54 17.45 -15.38
CA ALA A 304 0.48 17.43 -16.83
C ALA A 304 0.60 18.85 -17.40
N VAL A 305 0.95 18.94 -18.67
CA VAL A 305 0.88 20.15 -19.46
C VAL A 305 -0.09 19.96 -20.61
N ASP A 306 -0.85 21.01 -20.93
CA ASP A 306 -1.70 21.05 -22.12
C ASP A 306 -1.38 22.31 -22.93
N ALA A 307 -1.34 22.21 -24.24
CA ALA A 307 -1.00 23.30 -25.15
C ALA A 307 -2.22 23.78 -25.95
N ILE A 308 -2.59 25.05 -25.79
CA ILE A 308 -3.42 25.74 -26.78
C ILE A 308 -2.49 26.27 -27.86
N ILE A 309 -2.31 25.48 -28.91
CA ILE A 309 -1.45 25.84 -30.05
C ILE A 309 -2.27 26.61 -31.08
N GLU A 310 -2.02 27.90 -31.20
CA GLU A 310 -2.53 28.73 -32.28
C GLU A 310 -1.77 28.44 -33.57
N TYR A 311 -2.46 27.92 -34.57
CA TYR A 311 -1.87 27.55 -35.86
C TYR A 311 -2.03 28.68 -36.89
N TYR A 312 -0.93 28.99 -37.56
CA TYR A 312 -0.85 30.04 -38.56
C TYR A 312 -0.30 29.51 -39.90
N GLU A 313 -0.84 30.05 -40.99
CA GLU A 313 -0.25 29.95 -42.34
C GLU A 313 0.19 31.35 -42.76
N GLY A 314 1.50 31.57 -42.85
CA GLY A 314 2.06 32.90 -42.96
C GLY A 314 1.68 33.76 -41.74
N LYS A 315 0.92 34.84 -41.95
CA LYS A 315 0.39 35.72 -40.89
C LYS A 315 -1.08 35.44 -40.53
N GLU A 316 -1.73 34.53 -41.25
CA GLU A 316 -3.16 34.27 -41.09
C GLU A 316 -3.40 33.22 -40.01
N PHE A 317 -4.28 33.52 -39.04
CA PHE A 317 -4.69 32.58 -38.01
C PHE A 317 -5.73 31.60 -38.58
N LYS A 318 -5.43 30.30 -38.57
CA LYS A 318 -6.31 29.27 -39.10
C LYS A 318 -7.13 28.55 -38.03
N GLY A 319 -6.65 28.52 -36.78
CA GLY A 319 -7.37 27.87 -35.70
C GLY A 319 -6.46 27.38 -34.57
N ILE A 320 -6.97 26.44 -33.78
CA ILE A 320 -6.19 25.74 -32.75
C ILE A 320 -5.94 24.29 -33.14
N VAL A 321 -4.79 23.75 -32.77
CA VAL A 321 -4.47 22.34 -32.98
C VAL A 321 -5.12 21.49 -31.90
N LEU A 322 -5.81 20.43 -32.31
CA LEU A 322 -6.27 19.35 -31.43
C LEU A 322 -5.73 18.02 -31.92
N VAL A 323 -5.56 17.08 -30.99
CA VAL A 323 -5.14 15.70 -31.26
C VAL A 323 -6.25 14.73 -30.88
N GLU A 324 -6.44 13.70 -31.70
CA GLU A 324 -7.37 12.62 -31.41
C GLU A 324 -6.64 11.51 -30.65
N ARG A 325 -7.09 11.19 -29.44
CA ARG A 325 -6.41 10.21 -28.58
C ARG A 325 -6.59 8.77 -29.08
N LYS A 326 -5.51 7.99 -29.14
CA LYS A 326 -5.55 6.53 -29.42
C LYS A 326 -6.15 5.72 -28.26
N PHE A 327 -5.90 6.15 -27.01
CA PHE A 327 -6.29 5.45 -25.79
C PHE A 327 -7.42 6.15 -25.03
N GLU A 328 -8.12 5.41 -24.17
CA GLU A 328 -9.20 5.98 -23.35
C GLU A 328 -8.69 7.11 -22.41
N PRO A 329 -9.47 8.19 -22.21
CA PRO A 329 -10.75 8.49 -22.87
C PRO A 329 -10.57 8.83 -24.35
N LYS A 330 -11.31 8.16 -25.25
CA LYS A 330 -11.25 8.41 -26.70
C LYS A 330 -11.96 9.71 -27.07
N GLY A 331 -11.31 10.58 -27.83
CA GLY A 331 -11.84 11.85 -28.31
C GLY A 331 -10.74 12.85 -28.62
N TRP A 332 -11.13 14.09 -28.94
CA TRP A 332 -10.21 15.19 -29.23
C TRP A 332 -9.70 15.84 -27.94
N ALA A 333 -8.43 16.19 -27.90
CA ALA A 333 -7.79 16.85 -26.78
C ALA A 333 -6.86 17.98 -27.26
N LEU A 334 -6.48 18.86 -26.34
CA LEU A 334 -5.34 19.74 -26.53
C LEU A 334 -4.10 18.83 -26.51
N PRO A 335 -3.07 19.13 -27.32
CA PRO A 335 -1.82 18.41 -27.23
C PRO A 335 -1.21 18.53 -25.82
N GLY A 336 -0.77 17.44 -25.23
CA GLY A 336 -0.36 17.46 -23.83
C GLY A 336 -0.17 16.10 -23.19
N GLY A 337 0.63 16.08 -22.13
CA GLY A 337 0.99 14.87 -21.42
C GLY A 337 1.63 15.14 -20.07
N LEU A 338 2.14 14.08 -19.45
CA LEU A 338 2.72 14.15 -18.11
C LEU A 338 4.10 14.83 -18.15
N VAL A 339 4.39 15.59 -17.11
CA VAL A 339 5.71 16.18 -16.91
C VAL A 339 6.67 15.11 -16.42
N GLU A 340 7.79 14.94 -17.11
CA GLU A 340 8.79 13.94 -16.74
C GLU A 340 9.67 14.41 -15.57
N TYR A 341 10.32 13.46 -14.90
CA TYR A 341 11.25 13.78 -13.83
C TYR A 341 12.45 14.57 -14.36
N ASN A 342 12.87 15.63 -13.65
CA ASN A 342 13.89 16.59 -14.08
C ASN A 342 13.54 17.41 -15.35
N GLU A 343 12.26 17.48 -15.72
CA GLU A 343 11.77 18.31 -16.83
C GLU A 343 11.11 19.60 -16.31
N THR A 344 11.28 20.73 -17.02
CA THR A 344 10.50 21.94 -16.74
C THR A 344 9.17 21.90 -17.48
N LEU A 345 8.16 22.62 -17.00
CA LEU A 345 6.84 22.66 -17.65
C LEU A 345 6.94 23.14 -19.11
N GLU A 346 7.82 24.10 -19.39
CA GLU A 346 8.07 24.62 -20.74
C GLU A 346 8.69 23.57 -21.66
N LYS A 347 9.61 22.75 -21.14
CA LYS A 347 10.21 21.65 -21.92
C LYS A 347 9.19 20.55 -22.17
N ALA A 348 8.40 20.20 -21.16
CA ALA A 348 7.32 19.23 -21.28
C ALA A 348 6.34 19.64 -22.39
N VAL A 349 5.86 20.88 -22.38
CA VAL A 349 4.86 21.31 -23.38
C VAL A 349 5.46 21.40 -24.80
N GLN A 350 6.76 21.68 -24.93
CA GLN A 350 7.46 21.62 -26.21
C GLN A 350 7.60 20.19 -26.72
N ARG A 351 7.97 19.26 -25.82
CA ARG A 351 8.10 17.83 -26.13
C ARG A 351 6.76 17.26 -26.57
N GLU A 352 5.72 17.41 -25.77
CA GLU A 352 4.36 16.91 -26.07
C GLU A 352 3.81 17.50 -27.38
N ALA A 353 3.97 18.81 -27.63
CA ALA A 353 3.54 19.40 -28.89
C ALA A 353 4.29 18.84 -30.11
N LEU A 354 5.60 18.58 -29.97
CA LEU A 354 6.38 17.99 -31.05
C LEU A 354 6.02 16.52 -31.27
N GLU A 355 5.87 15.75 -30.19
CA GLU A 355 5.57 14.31 -30.21
C GLU A 355 4.15 14.03 -30.73
N GLU A 356 3.15 14.80 -30.31
CA GLU A 356 1.76 14.52 -30.70
C GLU A 356 1.35 15.17 -32.03
N THR A 357 1.95 16.32 -32.39
CA THR A 357 1.53 17.10 -33.57
C THR A 357 2.63 17.35 -34.60
N GLY A 358 3.88 17.00 -34.32
CA GLY A 358 5.03 17.30 -35.18
C GLY A 358 5.41 18.78 -35.23
N LEU A 359 4.78 19.65 -34.42
CA LEU A 359 4.99 21.10 -34.50
C LEU A 359 5.98 21.59 -33.45
N ARG A 360 6.91 22.43 -33.89
CA ARG A 360 7.75 23.22 -32.98
C ARG A 360 7.01 24.48 -32.57
N ILE A 361 6.59 24.54 -31.31
CA ILE A 361 5.86 25.67 -30.75
C ILE A 361 6.80 26.83 -30.33
N LYS A 362 6.32 28.07 -30.49
CA LYS A 362 7.00 29.31 -30.12
C LYS A 362 6.07 30.21 -29.29
N ALA A 363 6.63 31.29 -28.71
CA ALA A 363 5.88 32.26 -27.91
C ALA A 363 5.07 31.61 -26.77
N ILE A 364 5.69 30.64 -26.11
CA ILE A 364 5.10 29.85 -25.04
C ILE A 364 4.83 30.76 -23.85
N LYS A 365 3.58 30.77 -23.37
CA LYS A 365 3.16 31.51 -22.18
C LYS A 365 2.28 30.63 -21.32
N GLN A 366 2.57 30.54 -20.03
CA GLN A 366 1.68 29.88 -19.09
C GLN A 366 0.34 30.63 -19.04
N PHE A 367 -0.75 29.91 -19.21
CA PHE A 367 -2.11 30.44 -19.17
C PHE A 367 -2.72 30.27 -17.78
N ARG A 368 -3.08 29.04 -17.41
CA ARG A 368 -3.74 28.72 -16.12
C ARG A 368 -3.45 27.29 -15.71
N ALA A 369 -3.64 27.00 -14.42
CA ALA A 369 -3.67 25.63 -13.92
C ALA A 369 -5.12 25.18 -13.64
N TYR A 370 -5.42 23.92 -13.95
CA TYR A 370 -6.72 23.28 -13.69
C TYR A 370 -6.48 22.03 -12.83
N SER A 371 -7.06 22.01 -11.62
CA SER A 371 -6.72 21.05 -10.57
C SER A 371 -7.91 20.29 -9.97
N ASP A 372 -9.11 20.43 -10.55
CA ASP A 372 -10.31 19.73 -10.10
C ASP A 372 -10.08 18.20 -10.14
N PRO A 373 -10.20 17.46 -9.01
CA PRO A 373 -9.96 16.02 -8.98
C PRO A 373 -10.82 15.19 -9.94
N LYS A 374 -11.92 15.75 -10.48
CA LYS A 374 -12.83 15.08 -11.41
C LYS A 374 -12.55 15.41 -12.88
N ARG A 375 -11.57 16.26 -13.20
CA ARG A 375 -11.29 16.71 -14.57
C ARG A 375 -10.79 15.59 -15.49
N ASP A 376 -10.08 14.62 -14.92
CA ASP A 376 -9.56 13.46 -15.63
C ASP A 376 -10.11 12.18 -14.99
N THR A 377 -10.76 11.35 -15.81
CA THR A 377 -11.38 10.10 -15.36
C THR A 377 -10.35 9.03 -15.00
N ARG A 378 -9.09 9.21 -15.37
CA ARG A 378 -7.98 8.27 -15.11
C ARG A 378 -7.37 8.46 -13.72
N GLY A 379 -7.45 9.67 -13.15
CA GLY A 379 -6.81 10.01 -11.88
C GLY A 379 -6.84 11.51 -11.59
N HIS A 380 -6.36 11.91 -10.40
CA HIS A 380 -6.23 13.32 -10.06
C HIS A 380 -4.99 13.90 -10.74
N THR A 381 -5.18 14.63 -11.84
CA THR A 381 -4.11 15.30 -12.58
C THR A 381 -4.31 16.81 -12.54
N ILE A 382 -3.27 17.56 -12.17
CA ILE A 382 -3.20 19.01 -12.36
C ILE A 382 -2.65 19.27 -13.76
N SER A 383 -3.43 19.95 -14.60
CA SER A 383 -2.93 20.43 -15.90
C SER A 383 -2.47 21.88 -15.78
N VAL A 384 -1.22 22.15 -16.15
CA VAL A 384 -0.70 23.49 -16.37
C VAL A 384 -0.78 23.79 -17.87
N VAL A 385 -1.71 24.68 -18.23
CA VAL A 385 -2.00 24.98 -19.63
C VAL A 385 -1.11 26.11 -20.11
N PHE A 386 -0.54 25.93 -21.30
CA PHE A 386 0.21 26.96 -22.02
C PHE A 386 -0.53 27.39 -23.28
N THR A 387 -0.38 28.66 -23.66
CA THR A 387 -0.66 29.12 -25.02
C THR A 387 0.64 29.17 -25.80
N ALA A 388 0.61 28.75 -27.05
CA ALA A 388 1.76 28.85 -27.94
C ALA A 388 1.32 29.08 -29.39
N LYS A 389 2.27 29.42 -30.25
CA LYS A 389 2.06 29.60 -31.69
C LYS A 389 2.88 28.59 -32.48
N ALA A 390 2.32 28.11 -33.58
CA ALA A 390 3.04 27.23 -34.50
C ALA A 390 2.69 27.51 -35.97
N THR A 391 3.64 27.18 -36.83
CA THR A 391 3.55 27.17 -38.30
C THR A 391 4.24 25.91 -38.81
N GLY A 392 3.86 25.38 -39.97
CA GLY A 392 4.53 24.24 -40.61
C GLY A 392 3.67 23.00 -40.69
N ASN A 393 4.24 21.88 -41.15
CA ASN A 393 3.46 20.68 -41.44
C ASN A 393 2.96 19.98 -40.17
N LEU A 394 1.65 19.76 -40.10
CA LEU A 394 0.99 19.05 -39.01
C LEU A 394 1.03 17.54 -39.28
N ASN A 395 1.73 16.79 -38.45
CA ASN A 395 1.84 15.34 -38.57
C ASN A 395 1.46 14.69 -37.23
N ALA A 396 0.51 13.75 -37.23
CA ALA A 396 0.16 13.02 -36.00
C ALA A 396 1.30 12.08 -35.58
N GLY A 397 1.70 12.11 -34.31
CA GLY A 397 2.79 11.25 -33.81
C GLY A 397 2.33 10.06 -32.94
N SER A 398 3.17 9.66 -31.99
CA SER A 398 3.13 8.32 -31.33
C SER A 398 1.79 8.00 -30.65
N ASP A 399 1.18 8.98 -29.99
CA ASP A 399 0.00 8.78 -29.13
C ASP A 399 -1.30 9.40 -29.69
N ALA A 400 -1.19 10.14 -30.80
CA ALA A 400 -2.31 10.76 -31.51
C ALA A 400 -2.73 9.94 -32.74
N ALA A 401 -4.01 9.56 -32.85
CA ALA A 401 -4.57 8.89 -34.02
C ALA A 401 -4.61 9.84 -35.23
N SER A 402 -4.87 11.13 -34.96
CA SER A 402 -4.81 12.21 -35.94
C SER A 402 -4.58 13.56 -35.23
N ALA A 403 -4.05 14.54 -35.95
CA ALA A 403 -3.91 15.92 -35.49
C ALA A 403 -4.56 16.85 -36.52
N LYS A 404 -5.40 17.80 -36.09
CA LYS A 404 -6.13 18.71 -36.98
C LYS A 404 -6.25 20.12 -36.41
N VAL A 405 -6.39 21.10 -37.30
CA VAL A 405 -6.69 22.48 -36.95
C VAL A 405 -8.21 22.68 -36.90
N PHE A 406 -8.71 23.27 -35.81
CA PHE A 406 -10.12 23.56 -35.61
C PHE A 406 -10.35 25.06 -35.39
N ASP A 407 -11.45 25.56 -35.94
CA ASP A 407 -11.99 26.85 -35.50
C ASP A 407 -12.38 26.71 -34.02
N PRO A 408 -11.80 27.53 -33.11
CA PRO A 408 -12.10 27.41 -31.69
C PRO A 408 -13.58 27.74 -31.36
N LYS A 409 -14.35 28.34 -32.28
CA LYS A 409 -15.80 28.53 -32.14
C LYS A 409 -16.62 27.32 -32.60
N LYS A 410 -16.03 26.38 -33.36
CA LYS A 410 -16.67 25.19 -33.93
C LYS A 410 -15.88 23.93 -33.56
N LEU A 411 -15.78 23.67 -32.25
CA LEU A 411 -15.06 22.53 -31.70
C LEU A 411 -15.78 21.19 -31.98
N PRO A 412 -15.04 20.06 -32.06
CA PRO A 412 -15.63 18.74 -32.21
C PRO A 412 -16.53 18.37 -31.03
N LYS A 413 -17.55 17.53 -31.27
CA LYS A 413 -18.55 17.15 -30.26
C LYS A 413 -17.95 16.41 -29.05
N LYS A 414 -16.90 15.62 -29.26
CA LYS A 414 -16.28 14.78 -28.22
C LYS A 414 -14.88 15.31 -27.87
N LEU A 415 -14.84 16.25 -26.93
CA LEU A 415 -13.59 16.70 -26.29
C LEU A 415 -13.36 15.88 -25.01
N CYS A 416 -12.12 15.44 -24.83
CA CYS A 416 -11.69 14.75 -23.61
C CYS A 416 -11.44 15.73 -22.47
N PHE A 417 -11.50 15.19 -21.25
CA PHE A 417 -11.24 15.92 -20.00
C PHE A 417 -12.11 17.18 -19.87
N ASP A 418 -11.59 18.21 -19.22
CA ASP A 418 -12.20 19.54 -19.11
C ASP A 418 -11.77 20.51 -20.22
N HIS A 419 -11.22 20.01 -21.34
CA HIS A 419 -10.61 20.85 -22.38
C HIS A 419 -11.59 21.83 -23.02
N LYS A 420 -12.89 21.49 -23.07
CA LYS A 420 -13.94 22.42 -23.49
C LYS A 420 -13.98 23.67 -22.60
N ARG A 421 -13.80 23.51 -21.29
CA ARG A 421 -13.72 24.62 -20.32
C ARG A 421 -12.45 25.43 -20.55
N ILE A 422 -11.31 24.75 -20.69
CA ILE A 422 -10.00 25.39 -20.93
C ILE A 422 -10.05 26.30 -22.17
N ILE A 423 -10.55 25.77 -23.30
CA ILE A 423 -10.66 26.54 -24.55
C ILE A 423 -11.67 27.68 -24.42
N SER A 424 -12.78 27.47 -23.70
CA SER A 424 -13.77 28.53 -23.43
C SER A 424 -13.17 29.68 -22.62
N ASP A 425 -12.37 29.38 -21.60
CA ASP A 425 -11.72 30.38 -20.76
C ASP A 425 -10.66 31.15 -21.55
N TRP A 426 -9.87 30.47 -22.39
CA TRP A 426 -8.91 31.10 -23.29
C TRP A 426 -9.59 32.03 -24.32
N LEU A 427 -10.71 31.61 -24.93
CA LEU A 427 -11.46 32.44 -25.87
C LEU A 427 -11.98 33.74 -25.23
N LYS A 428 -12.42 33.68 -23.96
CA LYS A 428 -12.85 34.88 -23.22
C LYS A 428 -11.69 35.84 -23.01
N GLU A 429 -10.51 35.32 -22.69
CA GLU A 429 -9.32 36.14 -22.45
C GLU A 429 -8.77 36.75 -23.75
N ARG A 430 -8.72 35.97 -24.82
CA ARG A 430 -8.34 36.44 -26.15
C ARG A 430 -9.21 37.60 -26.64
N LYS A 431 -10.52 37.56 -26.37
CA LYS A 431 -11.44 38.68 -26.70
C LYS A 431 -11.14 39.96 -25.91
N LYS A 432 -10.65 39.85 -24.68
CA LYS A 432 -10.28 41.02 -23.86
C LYS A 432 -9.02 41.71 -24.38
N LEU A 433 -8.07 40.94 -24.93
CA LEU A 433 -6.82 41.47 -25.49
C LEU A 433 -6.98 42.09 -26.90
N GLN A 434 -8.13 41.87 -27.55
CA GLN A 434 -8.47 42.43 -28.87
C GLN A 434 -9.39 43.67 -28.79
N ARG A 435 -9.80 44.04 -27.58
CA ARG A 435 -10.47 45.30 -27.26
C ARG A 435 -9.43 46.24 -26.66
#